data_AF-A0A382KZL8-F1
#
_entry.id   AF-A0A382KZL8-F1
#
_cell.length_a   1.000
_cell.length_b   1.000
_cell.length_c   1.000
_cell.angle_alpha   90.00
_cell.angle_beta   90.00
_cell.angle_gamma   90.00
#
_symmetry.space_group_name_H-M   'P 1'
#
loop_
_entity.id
_entity.type
_entity.pdbx_description
1 polymer ?
#
loop_
_entity_poly.entity_id
_entity_poly.type
_entity_poly.pdbx_seq_one_letter_code
_entity_poly.pdbx_strand_id
1 'polypeptide(L)' 'MKKKIAILTVVTSLLIVACSTHVHTIGTGPETGVRVTARQFYLIYGLIPLNTVDTDKMADS' A
#
# COMPACT_ATOMS: atom_id res chain seq x y z
N MET A 1 -29.03 23.37 -14.02
CA MET A 1 -28.56 22.90 -12.69
C MET A 1 -28.39 21.38 -12.62
N LYS A 2 -29.37 20.58 -13.07
CA LYS A 2 -29.33 19.10 -13.05
C LYS A 2 -28.09 18.46 -13.72
N LYS A 3 -27.65 18.97 -14.89
CA LYS A 3 -26.43 18.49 -15.58
C LYS A 3 -25.13 18.71 -14.77
N LYS A 4 -25.01 19.85 -14.09
CA LYS A 4 -23.83 20.15 -13.26
C LYS A 4 -23.77 19.24 -12.03
N ILE A 5 -24.94 18.96 -11.43
CA ILE A 5 -25.06 18.03 -10.30
C ILE A 5 -24.69 16.62 -10.73
N ALA A 6 -25.16 16.15 -11.89
CA ALA A 6 -24.81 14.83 -12.43
C ALA A 6 -23.30 14.67 -12.68
N ILE A 7 -22.65 15.68 -13.27
CA ILE A 7 -21.19 15.68 -13.49
C ILE A 7 -20.45 15.66 -12.14
N LEU A 8 -20.89 16.48 -11.18
CA LEU A 8 -20.28 16.53 -9.85
C LEU A 8 -20.35 15.18 -9.12
N THR A 9 -21.50 14.49 -9.19
CA THR A 9 -21.67 13.17 -8.56
C THR A 9 -20.76 12.11 -9.17
N VAL A 10 -20.54 12.14 -10.49
CA VAL A 10 -19.67 11.17 -11.19
C VAL A 10 -18.20 11.41 -10.87
N VAL A 11 -17.75 12.67 -10.85
CA VAL A 11 -16.36 13.02 -10.51
C VAL A 11 -16.05 12.63 -9.06
N THR A 12 -16.99 12.83 -8.15
CA THR A 12 -16.79 12.53 -6.73
C THR A 12 -16.72 11.02 -6.47
N SER A 13 -17.50 10.20 -7.17
CA SER A 13 -17.47 8.74 -6.99
C SER A 13 -16.15 8.11 -7.47
N LEU A 14 -15.57 8.62 -8.56
CA LEU A 14 -14.28 8.14 -9.10
C LEU A 14 -13.10 8.35 -8.13
N LEU A 15 -13.11 9.46 -7.38
CA LEU A 15 -12.06 9.77 -6.40
C LEU A 15 -12.09 8.86 -5.17
N ILE A 16 -13.27 8.36 -4.79
CA ILE A 16 -13.44 7.49 -3.61
C ILE A 16 -12.96 6.06 -3.89
N VAL A 17 -13.19 5.53 -5.10
CA VAL A 17 -12.77 4.17 -5.50
C VAL A 17 -11.25 4.04 -5.61
N ALA A 18 -10.52 5.13 -5.87
CA ALA A 18 -9.06 5.09 -6.00
C ALA A 18 -8.32 4.73 -4.70
N CYS A 19 -8.97 4.78 -3.52
CA CYS A 19 -8.34 4.46 -2.24
C CYS A 19 -8.41 2.96 -1.88
N SER A 20 -9.14 2.13 -2.63
CA SER A 20 -9.14 0.68 -2.41
C SER A 20 -7.95 0.05 -3.14
N THR A 21 -6.77 0.12 -2.54
CA THR A 21 -5.60 -0.67 -2.96
C THR A 21 -5.91 -2.16 -2.78
N HIS A 22 -6.14 -2.87 -3.88
CA HIS A 22 -6.31 -4.31 -3.88
C HIS A 22 -4.95 -4.99 -3.70
N VAL A 23 -4.57 -5.28 -2.46
CA VAL A 23 -3.33 -6.01 -2.14
C VAL A 23 -3.54 -7.48 -2.44
N HIS A 24 -2.98 -7.95 -3.55
CA HIS A 24 -2.93 -9.38 -3.86
C HIS A 24 -1.69 -9.97 -3.19
N THR A 25 -1.88 -10.64 -2.05
CA THR A 25 -0.80 -11.43 -1.43
C THR A 25 -0.62 -12.72 -2.21
N ILE A 26 0.37 -12.74 -3.11
CA ILE A 26 0.85 -13.97 -3.73
C ILE A 26 1.72 -14.68 -2.69
N GLY A 27 1.24 -15.81 -2.16
CA GLY A 27 2.04 -16.65 -1.27
C GLY A 27 3.16 -17.36 -2.03
N THR A 28 4.33 -17.50 -1.41
CA THR A 28 5.58 -18.05 -1.96
C THR A 28 5.68 -19.59 -1.87
N GLY A 29 4.60 -20.29 -1.51
CA GLY A 29 4.61 -21.73 -1.21
C GLY A 29 4.94 -22.03 0.26
N PRO A 30 5.23 -23.29 0.63
CA PRO A 30 5.61 -23.63 1.99
C PRO A 30 7.02 -23.09 2.31
N GLU A 31 7.06 -21.94 2.98
CA GLU A 31 8.29 -21.40 3.58
C GLU A 31 8.59 -22.18 4.88
N THR A 32 9.46 -23.19 4.83
CA THR A 32 9.97 -23.84 6.04
C THR A 32 11.17 -23.05 6.56
N GLY A 33 11.05 -22.38 7.71
CA GLY A 33 12.13 -21.61 8.31
C GLY A 33 11.67 -20.58 9.34
N VAL A 34 12.60 -19.72 9.77
CA VAL A 34 12.34 -18.61 10.70
C VAL A 34 11.99 -17.38 9.88
N ARG A 35 10.76 -16.86 10.03
CA ARG A 35 10.34 -15.62 9.36
C ARG A 35 10.81 -14.41 10.14
N VAL A 36 11.76 -13.66 9.60
CA VAL A 36 12.19 -12.36 10.14
C VAL A 36 11.30 -11.27 9.54
N THR A 37 10.48 -10.63 10.36
CA THR A 37 9.61 -9.53 9.92
C THR A 37 9.94 -8.25 10.68
N ALA A 38 10.07 -7.14 9.95
CA ALA A 38 10.30 -5.82 10.51
C ALA A 38 9.43 -4.79 9.78
N ARG A 39 8.85 -3.85 10.53
CA ARG A 39 7.95 -2.82 9.99
C ARG A 39 8.74 -1.55 9.66
N GLN A 40 8.69 -1.11 8.42
CA GLN A 40 9.26 0.18 8.01
C GLN A 40 8.18 1.26 7.95
N PHE A 41 8.41 2.37 8.63
CA PHE A 41 7.50 3.51 8.75
C PHE A 41 7.99 4.65 7.88
N TYR A 42 7.04 5.28 7.18
CA TYR A 42 7.33 6.42 6.30
C TYR A 42 6.34 7.56 6.52
N LEU A 43 6.84 8.79 6.47
CA LEU A 43 6.04 9.99 6.25
C LEU A 43 5.98 10.31 4.76
N ILE A 44 4.95 11.08 4.38
CA ILE A 44 4.77 11.63 3.02
C ILE A 44 4.81 10.50 1.97
N TYR A 45 3.88 9.55 2.05
CA TYR A 45 3.72 8.49 1.04
C TYR A 45 5.01 7.72 0.68
N GLY A 46 5.94 7.53 1.63
CA GLY A 46 7.19 6.80 1.38
C GLY A 46 8.44 7.67 1.25
N LEU A 47 8.32 9.00 1.26
CA LEU A 47 9.45 9.89 0.99
C LEU A 47 10.43 10.02 2.16
N ILE A 48 9.93 9.98 3.41
CA ILE A 48 10.76 10.17 4.60
C ILE A 48 10.66 8.93 5.49
N PRO A 49 11.72 8.12 5.63
CA PRO A 49 11.73 6.98 6.54
C PRO A 49 11.85 7.45 8.00
N LEU A 50 11.05 6.86 8.89
CA LEU A 50 11.08 7.15 10.34
C LEU A 50 11.92 6.14 11.13
N ASN A 51 12.23 5.00 10.53
CA ASN A 51 13.08 3.99 11.13
C ASN A 51 13.91 3.30 10.04
N THR A 52 15.06 2.79 10.46
CA THR A 52 15.98 2.06 9.58
C THR A 52 15.68 0.58 9.68
N VAL A 53 15.29 -0.04 8.56
CA VAL A 53 15.18 -1.49 8.43
C VAL A 53 16.19 -1.94 7.38
N ASP A 54 17.08 -2.87 7.76
CA ASP A 54 18.10 -3.42 6.87
C ASP A 54 17.48 -4.54 6.04
N THR A 55 16.94 -4.17 4.87
CA THR A 55 16.25 -5.10 3.97
C THR A 55 17.20 -6.11 3.33
N ASP A 56 18.47 -5.75 3.16
CA ASP A 56 19.47 -6.62 2.54
C ASP A 56 19.74 -7.82 3.45
N LYS A 57 19.92 -7.56 4.76
CA LYS A 57 20.05 -8.64 5.76
C LYS A 57 18.79 -9.48 5.94
N MET A 58 17.63 -8.93 5.63
CA MET A 58 16.35 -9.67 5.69
C MET A 58 16.08 -10.51 4.43
N ALA A 59 16.74 -10.20 3.31
CA ALA A 59 16.61 -10.96 2.07
C ALA A 59 17.58 -12.14 1.99
N ASP A 60 18.71 -12.06 2.71
CA ASP A 60 19.76 -13.09 2.76
C ASP A 60 19.51 -14.16 3.85
N SER A 61 18.38 -14.11 4.56
CA SER A 61 18.03 -14.96 5.72
C SER A 61 17.04 -16.07 5.42
#